data_AF-A0A1L9RS85-F1
#
_entry.id   AF-A0A1L9RS85-F1
#
_cell.length_a   1.000
_cell.length_b   1.000
_cell.length_c   1.000
_cell.angle_alpha   90.00
_cell.angle_beta   90.00
_cell.angle_gamma   90.00
#
_symmetry.space_group_name_H-M   'P 1'
#
loop_
_entity.id
_entity.type
_entity.pdbx_description
1 polymer ?
#
loop_
_entity_poly.entity_id
_entity_poly.type
_entity_poly.pdbx_seq_one_letter_code
_entity_poly.pdbx_strand_id
1 'polypeptide(L)'
;MRFIQSLLTLSLVAAPAFAAPITESDNPISSTDETKPTKVLSPRAPFVTCTPKKNETKTKFIVDVAVAEREMKEAGLVTDKSGDPHHYGNFDGFHWGVHECDDKKHQLWEFPIFWVGSKHRWQKNQKTFMQAEKTPIRVVYADVNNTPHYCGIMIHETVKSNYQGTDHFEKCE
;
A
#
# COMPACT_ATOMS: atom_id res chain seq x y z
N MET A 1 42.51 -46.85 25.12
CA MET A 1 43.33 -46.09 24.14
C MET A 1 42.56 -45.96 22.84
N ARG A 2 42.31 -44.71 22.41
CA ARG A 2 42.33 -44.16 21.03
C ARG A 2 41.23 -43.11 20.87
N PHE A 3 41.65 -41.86 21.07
CA PHE A 3 40.94 -40.64 20.67
C PHE A 3 41.12 -40.46 19.16
N ILE A 4 40.05 -40.06 18.46
CA ILE A 4 40.16 -39.53 17.10
C ILE A 4 39.62 -38.11 17.14
N GLN A 5 40.56 -37.16 17.08
CA GLN A 5 40.32 -35.74 16.86
C GLN A 5 39.97 -35.53 15.38
N SER A 6 38.87 -34.84 15.10
CA SER A 6 38.58 -34.28 13.78
C SER A 6 38.66 -32.76 13.85
N LEU A 7 39.55 -32.21 13.03
CA LEU A 7 39.86 -30.79 12.89
C LEU A 7 38.79 -30.08 12.06
N LEU A 8 38.32 -28.93 12.55
CA LEU A 8 37.54 -27.96 11.77
C LEU A 8 38.48 -27.17 10.85
N THR A 9 38.17 -27.11 9.55
CA THR A 9 38.78 -26.17 8.60
C THR A 9 37.89 -24.96 8.40
N LEU A 10 38.37 -23.77 8.76
CA LEU A 10 37.71 -22.48 8.55
C LEU A 10 38.24 -21.87 7.25
N SER A 11 37.39 -21.68 6.25
CA SER A 11 37.75 -21.05 4.97
C SER A 11 37.34 -19.57 4.99
N LEU A 12 38.33 -18.67 5.06
CA LEU A 12 38.12 -17.22 4.94
C LEU A 12 38.17 -16.84 3.45
N VAL A 13 37.04 -16.44 2.87
CA VAL A 13 36.99 -15.89 1.50
C VAL A 13 37.13 -14.38 1.58
N ALA A 14 38.32 -13.86 1.26
CA ALA A 14 38.53 -12.44 1.04
C ALA A 14 38.07 -12.05 -0.37
N ALA A 15 37.10 -11.14 -0.47
CA ALA A 15 36.68 -10.58 -1.75
C ALA A 15 37.62 -9.45 -2.19
N PRO A 16 37.99 -9.35 -3.48
CA PRO A 16 38.74 -8.22 -3.99
C PRO A 16 37.85 -6.97 -4.11
N ALA A 17 38.32 -5.86 -3.55
CA ALA A 17 37.76 -4.53 -3.79
C ALA A 17 38.26 -4.01 -5.15
N PHE A 18 37.36 -3.90 -6.14
CA PHE A 18 37.65 -3.18 -7.38
C PHE A 18 37.47 -1.68 -7.13
N ALA A 19 38.58 -0.98 -7.00
CA ALA A 19 38.63 0.47 -7.20
C ALA A 19 38.54 0.74 -8.71
N ALA A 20 37.51 1.46 -9.14
CA ALA A 20 37.41 2.01 -10.49
C ALA A 20 37.80 3.50 -10.45
N PRO A 21 38.54 3.99 -11.47
CA PRO A 21 39.04 5.36 -11.51
C PRO A 21 37.95 6.37 -11.82
N ILE A 22 38.07 7.53 -11.19
CA ILE A 22 37.40 8.78 -11.54
C ILE A 22 38.02 9.35 -12.83
N THR A 23 37.18 9.67 -13.81
CA THR A 23 37.52 10.56 -14.92
C THR A 23 36.56 11.74 -14.91
N GLU A 24 37.06 12.89 -14.46
CA GLU A 24 36.59 14.21 -14.88
C GLU A 24 37.06 14.47 -16.31
N SER A 25 36.15 14.90 -17.18
CA SER A 25 36.50 15.72 -18.34
C SER A 25 35.27 16.49 -18.80
N ASP A 26 35.37 17.81 -18.75
CA ASP A 26 34.39 18.78 -19.20
C ASP A 26 34.23 18.86 -20.74
N ASN A 27 32.97 18.95 -21.17
CA ASN A 27 32.42 19.77 -22.28
C ASN A 27 32.77 19.45 -23.78
N PRO A 28 32.00 19.97 -24.77
CA PRO A 28 30.54 19.88 -24.99
C PRO A 28 30.18 19.54 -26.48
N ILE A 29 28.88 19.55 -26.82
CA ILE A 29 28.25 19.66 -28.17
C ILE A 29 27.76 18.35 -28.84
N SER A 30 26.44 18.19 -28.76
CA SER A 30 25.45 17.93 -29.83
C SER A 30 25.62 16.71 -30.75
N SER A 31 24.66 15.78 -30.67
CA SER A 31 23.84 15.34 -31.81
C SER A 31 22.67 14.46 -31.32
N THR A 32 21.46 15.01 -31.48
CA THR A 32 20.20 14.34 -31.84
C THR A 32 20.04 12.84 -31.56
N ASP A 33 19.19 12.49 -30.59
CA ASP A 33 18.19 11.44 -30.82
C ASP A 33 17.01 11.55 -29.84
N GLU A 34 15.87 11.02 -30.28
CA GLU A 34 14.51 11.40 -29.95
C GLU A 34 14.05 11.24 -28.49
N THR A 35 13.40 12.30 -28.04
CA THR A 35 12.28 12.40 -27.10
C THR A 35 11.57 11.07 -26.77
N LYS A 36 11.85 10.54 -25.57
CA LYS A 36 10.81 9.91 -24.74
C LYS A 36 10.86 10.55 -23.36
N PRO A 37 9.83 11.28 -22.91
CA PRO A 37 9.79 11.74 -21.54
C PRO A 37 9.65 10.48 -20.67
N THR A 38 10.75 10.07 -20.05
CA THR A 38 10.69 9.16 -18.91
C THR A 38 9.82 9.87 -17.89
N LYS A 39 8.57 9.44 -17.77
CA LYS A 39 7.61 9.92 -16.77
C LYS A 39 8.26 9.65 -15.43
N VAL A 40 8.95 10.64 -14.87
CA VAL A 40 9.48 10.61 -13.52
C VAL A 40 8.25 10.49 -12.64
N LEU A 41 7.91 9.26 -12.26
CA LEU A 41 6.83 8.99 -11.34
C LEU A 41 7.22 9.69 -10.04
N SER A 42 6.49 10.75 -9.71
CA SER A 42 6.60 11.42 -8.43
C SER A 42 6.55 10.35 -7.33
N PRO A 43 7.50 10.32 -6.38
CA PRO A 43 7.40 9.40 -5.26
C PRO A 43 6.08 9.67 -4.53
N ARG A 44 5.20 8.65 -4.48
CA ARG A 44 3.99 8.73 -3.65
C ARG A 44 4.43 8.99 -2.20
N ALA A 45 3.68 9.85 -1.50
CA ALA A 45 3.94 10.08 -0.09
C ALA A 45 3.92 8.72 0.65
N PRO A 46 4.93 8.41 1.49
CA PRO A 46 5.00 7.12 2.16
C PRO A 46 3.83 6.93 3.15
N PHE A 47 3.27 8.05 3.63
CA PHE A 47 2.12 8.07 4.51
C PHE A 47 1.06 9.04 3.99
N VAL A 48 -0.20 8.71 4.25
CA VAL A 48 -1.36 9.60 4.09
C VAL A 48 -2.06 9.79 5.41
N THR A 49 -2.69 10.94 5.60
CA THR A 49 -3.51 11.27 6.75
C THR A 49 -4.98 11.20 6.38
N CYS A 50 -5.72 10.35 7.07
CA CYS A 50 -7.16 10.25 6.97
C CYS A 50 -7.81 11.16 8.02
N THR A 51 -8.58 12.14 7.57
CA THR A 51 -9.26 13.10 8.46
C THR A 51 -10.77 12.95 8.31
N PRO A 52 -11.43 12.17 9.18
CA PRO A 52 -12.88 12.06 9.13
C PRO A 52 -13.51 13.39 9.60
N LYS A 53 -14.68 13.75 9.05
CA LYS A 53 -15.44 14.94 9.45
C LYS A 53 -15.78 14.93 10.95
N LYS A 54 -16.11 13.76 11.50
CA LYS A 54 -16.38 13.56 12.93
C LYS A 54 -15.56 12.41 13.49
N ASN A 55 -14.74 12.68 14.50
CA ASN A 55 -13.88 11.69 15.16
C ASN A 55 -14.11 11.62 16.68
N GLU A 56 -14.64 10.51 17.17
CA GLU A 56 -14.89 10.27 18.60
C GLU A 56 -13.75 9.49 19.29
N THR A 57 -12.68 9.12 18.57
CA THR A 57 -11.65 8.16 19.06
C THR A 57 -10.36 8.81 19.54
N LYS A 58 -10.21 10.14 19.44
CA LYS A 58 -8.95 10.91 19.63
C LYS A 58 -7.76 10.43 18.76
N THR A 59 -7.94 9.39 17.95
CA THR A 59 -6.89 8.78 17.14
C THR A 59 -6.61 9.64 15.92
N LYS A 60 -5.32 9.82 15.61
CA LYS A 60 -4.87 10.35 14.32
C LYS A 60 -4.70 9.17 13.37
N PHE A 61 -5.46 9.16 12.29
CA PHE A 61 -5.43 8.08 11.32
C PHE A 61 -4.37 8.36 10.27
N ILE A 62 -3.14 7.93 10.53
CA ILE A 62 -2.03 7.99 9.57
C ILE A 62 -1.89 6.59 8.97
N VAL A 63 -1.81 6.46 7.66
CA VAL A 63 -1.73 5.18 6.97
C VAL A 63 -0.46 5.11 6.16
N ASP A 64 0.26 3.99 6.28
CA ASP A 64 1.40 3.67 5.44
C ASP A 64 0.90 3.11 4.09
N VAL A 65 1.25 3.79 2.99
CA VAL A 65 0.77 3.43 1.65
C VAL A 65 1.31 2.07 1.22
N ALA A 66 2.54 1.70 1.59
CA ALA A 66 3.12 0.41 1.26
C ALA A 66 2.41 -0.74 2.00
N VAL A 67 1.96 -0.49 3.24
CA VAL A 67 1.09 -1.42 3.96
C VAL A 67 -0.24 -1.56 3.23
N ALA A 68 -0.91 -0.46 2.87
CA ALA A 68 -2.18 -0.49 2.16
C ALA A 68 -2.09 -1.26 0.82
N GLU A 69 -1.05 -1.02 0.03
CA GLU A 69 -0.80 -1.75 -1.23
C GLU A 69 -0.54 -3.25 -1.00
N ARG A 70 0.12 -3.63 0.10
CA ARG A 70 0.30 -5.04 0.47
C ARG A 70 -1.03 -5.68 0.86
N GLU A 71 -1.82 -5.03 1.72
CA GLU A 71 -3.14 -5.54 2.13
C GLU A 71 -4.07 -5.69 0.91
N MET A 72 -4.08 -4.72 -0.01
CA MET A 72 -4.77 -4.81 -1.30
C MET A 72 -4.38 -6.07 -2.10
N LYS A 73 -3.07 -6.32 -2.25
CA LYS A 73 -2.56 -7.49 -2.99
C LYS A 73 -2.99 -8.80 -2.34
N GLU A 74 -2.97 -8.88 -1.01
CA GLU A 74 -3.40 -10.08 -0.27
C GLU A 74 -4.92 -10.27 -0.26
N ALA A 75 -5.69 -9.17 -0.27
CA ALA A 75 -7.14 -9.20 -0.42
C ALA A 75 -7.55 -9.80 -1.77
N GLY A 76 -6.95 -9.32 -2.86
CA GLY A 76 -7.25 -9.75 -4.22
C GLY A 76 -8.57 -9.18 -4.74
N LEU A 77 -9.19 -9.86 -5.70
CA LEU A 77 -10.40 -9.42 -6.41
C LEU A 77 -11.57 -10.42 -6.24
N VAL A 78 -11.63 -11.09 -5.09
CA VAL A 78 -12.65 -12.09 -4.80
C VAL A 78 -13.16 -11.88 -3.38
N THR A 79 -14.44 -11.54 -3.26
CA THR A 79 -15.14 -11.49 -1.98
C THR A 79 -15.20 -12.88 -1.36
N ASP A 80 -14.71 -13.01 -0.14
CA ASP A 80 -14.78 -14.27 0.60
C ASP A 80 -15.96 -14.28 1.61
N LYS A 81 -16.01 -15.32 2.46
CA LYS A 81 -17.09 -15.50 3.45
C LYS A 81 -17.19 -14.39 4.51
N SER A 82 -16.17 -13.54 4.65
CA SER A 82 -16.19 -12.34 5.48
C SER A 82 -17.08 -11.24 4.90
N GLY A 83 -17.23 -11.23 3.58
CA GLY A 83 -17.79 -10.11 2.82
C GLY A 83 -16.72 -9.15 2.28
N ASP A 84 -15.43 -9.38 2.57
CA ASP A 84 -14.30 -8.57 2.08
C ASP A 84 -13.35 -9.39 1.16
N PRO A 85 -12.60 -8.72 0.27
CA PRO A 85 -12.89 -7.36 -0.23
C PRO A 85 -14.24 -7.32 -0.94
N HIS A 86 -14.77 -6.13 -1.18
CA HIS A 86 -16.04 -5.96 -1.90
C HIS A 86 -15.98 -4.82 -2.93
N HIS A 87 -16.91 -4.86 -3.87
CA HIS A 87 -17.05 -3.86 -4.91
C HIS A 87 -17.36 -2.49 -4.32
N TYR A 88 -16.59 -1.49 -4.71
CA TYR A 88 -16.82 -0.10 -4.38
C TYR A 88 -17.54 0.62 -5.53
N GLY A 89 -18.70 1.19 -5.24
CA GLY A 89 -19.53 1.88 -6.25
C GLY A 89 -19.11 3.33 -6.53
N ASN A 90 -18.20 3.89 -5.74
CA ASN A 90 -17.79 5.30 -5.83
C ASN A 90 -18.95 6.31 -5.82
N PHE A 91 -19.95 6.07 -4.97
CA PHE A 91 -21.08 6.99 -4.78
C PHE A 91 -20.66 8.33 -4.15
N ASP A 92 -19.47 8.38 -3.55
CA ASP A 92 -18.85 9.59 -2.99
C ASP A 92 -18.24 10.50 -4.09
N GLY A 93 -18.20 10.05 -5.35
CA GLY A 93 -17.75 10.86 -6.48
C GLY A 93 -16.25 11.16 -6.46
N PHE A 94 -15.45 10.25 -5.90
CA PHE A 94 -14.01 10.45 -5.80
C PHE A 94 -13.31 10.35 -7.15
N HIS A 95 -12.42 11.31 -7.37
CA HIS A 95 -11.36 11.24 -8.37
C HIS A 95 -10.03 10.99 -7.66
N TRP A 96 -9.35 9.91 -8.03
CA TRP A 96 -8.11 9.43 -7.42
C TRP A 96 -6.86 9.95 -8.13
N GLY A 97 -7.00 10.54 -9.32
CA GLY A 97 -5.87 10.96 -10.14
C GLY A 97 -5.14 9.78 -10.79
N VAL A 98 -5.79 8.61 -10.82
CA VAL A 98 -5.29 7.38 -11.43
C VAL A 98 -6.27 7.00 -12.53
N HIS A 99 -5.78 6.88 -13.77
CA HIS A 99 -6.63 6.74 -14.95
C HIS A 99 -7.60 5.57 -14.82
N GLU A 100 -7.10 4.41 -14.44
CA GLU A 100 -7.86 3.17 -14.28
C GLU A 100 -8.88 3.26 -13.15
N CYS A 101 -8.69 4.18 -12.20
CA CYS A 101 -9.61 4.39 -11.09
C CYS A 101 -10.71 5.42 -11.40
N ASP A 102 -10.45 6.30 -12.36
CA ASP A 102 -11.29 7.46 -12.69
C ASP A 102 -12.09 7.28 -13.99
N ASP A 103 -11.74 6.29 -14.81
CA ASP A 103 -12.31 6.10 -16.16
C ASP A 103 -13.70 5.47 -16.18
N LYS A 104 -14.22 5.03 -15.03
CA LYS A 104 -15.52 4.35 -14.84
C LYS A 104 -15.67 3.02 -15.60
N LYS A 105 -14.61 2.52 -16.23
CA LYS A 105 -14.62 1.25 -16.98
C LYS A 105 -14.18 0.09 -16.09
N HIS A 106 -13.23 0.35 -15.19
CA HIS A 106 -12.73 -0.68 -14.28
C HIS A 106 -13.59 -0.74 -13.02
N GLN A 107 -13.87 -1.96 -12.55
CA GLN A 107 -14.54 -2.19 -11.29
C GLN A 107 -13.61 -1.77 -10.15
N LEU A 108 -14.09 -0.91 -9.25
CA LEU A 108 -13.38 -0.58 -8.04
C LEU A 108 -13.70 -1.58 -6.94
N TRP A 109 -12.72 -1.79 -6.07
CA TRP A 109 -12.78 -2.63 -4.90
C TRP A 109 -12.31 -1.84 -3.70
N GLU A 110 -12.83 -2.21 -2.54
CA GLU A 110 -12.35 -1.70 -1.26
C GLU A 110 -12.02 -2.85 -0.30
N PHE A 111 -11.03 -2.62 0.57
CA PHE A 111 -10.63 -3.58 1.60
C PHE A 111 -10.26 -2.89 2.92
N PRO A 112 -10.68 -3.42 4.09
CA PRO A 112 -10.34 -2.83 5.39
C PRO A 112 -8.85 -2.87 5.71
N ILE A 113 -8.30 -1.74 6.16
CA ILE A 113 -6.90 -1.62 6.60
C ILE A 113 -6.80 -0.83 7.90
N PHE A 114 -5.67 -0.91 8.59
CA PHE A 114 -5.45 -0.19 9.85
C PHE A 114 -4.43 0.93 9.70
N TRP A 115 -4.56 1.94 10.57
CA TRP A 115 -3.60 3.04 10.69
C TRP A 115 -2.32 2.59 11.40
N VAL A 116 -1.26 3.38 11.22
CA VAL A 116 0.04 3.22 11.88
C VAL A 116 -0.13 3.25 13.40
N GLY A 117 0.47 2.27 14.08
CA GLY A 117 0.40 2.11 15.53
C GLY A 117 -0.76 1.24 16.01
N SER A 118 -1.70 0.87 15.14
CA SER A 118 -2.63 -0.24 15.43
C SER A 118 -1.85 -1.54 15.61
N LYS A 119 -2.26 -2.35 16.59
CA LYS A 119 -1.72 -3.71 16.82
C LYS A 119 -2.50 -4.77 16.03
N HIS A 120 -3.51 -4.35 15.26
CA HIS A 120 -4.42 -5.23 14.56
C HIS A 120 -4.21 -5.15 13.05
N ARG A 121 -4.52 -6.27 12.41
CA ARG A 121 -4.57 -6.44 10.96
C ARG A 121 -5.89 -7.11 10.62
N TRP A 122 -6.52 -6.71 9.51
CA TRP A 122 -7.78 -7.32 9.10
C TRP A 122 -7.57 -8.80 8.81
N GLN A 123 -8.36 -9.66 9.45
CA GLN A 123 -8.28 -11.10 9.24
C GLN A 123 -9.16 -11.48 8.05
N LYS A 124 -8.54 -11.87 6.95
CA LYS A 124 -9.24 -12.41 5.78
C LYS A 124 -10.11 -13.60 6.19
N ASN A 125 -11.25 -13.80 5.53
CA ASN A 125 -12.22 -14.85 5.84
C ASN A 125 -12.93 -14.74 7.21
N GLN A 126 -12.68 -13.70 8.00
CA GLN A 126 -13.35 -13.49 9.30
C GLN A 126 -14.36 -12.35 9.17
N LYS A 127 -15.64 -12.62 9.48
CA LYS A 127 -16.69 -11.60 9.42
C LYS A 127 -16.37 -10.43 10.34
N THR A 128 -16.80 -9.23 9.97
CA THR A 128 -16.58 -7.97 10.71
C THR A 128 -16.87 -8.06 12.21
N PHE A 129 -17.96 -8.72 12.62
CA PHE A 129 -18.30 -8.83 14.05
C PHE A 129 -17.37 -9.77 14.84
N MET A 130 -16.62 -10.62 14.16
CA MET A 130 -15.64 -11.50 14.78
C MET A 130 -14.25 -10.87 14.83
N GLN A 131 -13.98 -9.81 14.07
CA GLN A 131 -12.68 -9.15 14.06
C GLN A 131 -12.32 -8.66 15.47
N ALA A 132 -11.03 -8.74 15.81
CA ALA A 132 -10.56 -8.31 17.13
C ALA A 132 -10.75 -6.80 17.36
N GLU A 133 -10.69 -6.02 16.28
CA GLU A 133 -10.87 -4.57 16.29
C GLU A 133 -11.53 -4.12 14.99
N LYS A 134 -12.26 -3.01 15.03
CA LYS A 134 -12.85 -2.40 13.83
C LYS A 134 -11.91 -1.38 13.21
N THR A 135 -12.07 -1.15 11.92
CA THR A 135 -11.39 -0.05 11.24
C THR A 135 -12.36 0.71 10.33
N PRO A 136 -12.36 2.05 10.37
CA PRO A 136 -13.14 2.88 9.46
C PRO A 136 -12.42 3.13 8.12
N ILE A 137 -11.18 2.63 7.97
CA ILE A 137 -10.30 2.92 6.83
C ILE A 137 -10.38 1.80 5.80
N ARG A 138 -10.35 2.17 4.53
CA ARG A 138 -10.39 1.27 3.38
C ARG A 138 -9.31 1.65 2.37
N VAL A 139 -8.59 0.67 1.84
CA VAL A 139 -7.81 0.85 0.61
C VAL A 139 -8.74 0.64 -0.59
N VAL A 140 -8.65 1.52 -1.59
CA VAL A 140 -9.43 1.46 -2.83
C VAL A 140 -8.50 1.12 -3.99
N TYR A 141 -8.96 0.23 -4.86
CA TYR A 141 -8.18 -0.26 -5.99
C TYR A 141 -9.06 -0.68 -7.16
N ALA A 142 -8.53 -0.59 -8.38
CA ALA A 142 -9.21 -0.98 -9.60
C ALA A 142 -8.83 -2.42 -10.00
N ASP A 143 -9.78 -3.14 -10.57
CA ASP A 143 -9.52 -4.36 -11.32
C ASP A 143 -9.05 -4.03 -12.73
N VAL A 144 -7.75 -4.18 -13.00
CA VAL A 144 -7.15 -4.01 -14.32
C VAL A 144 -6.76 -5.38 -14.86
N ASN A 145 -7.63 -5.99 -15.67
CA ASN A 145 -7.42 -7.33 -16.23
C ASN A 145 -7.12 -8.41 -15.19
N ASN A 146 -7.92 -8.49 -14.13
CA ASN A 146 -7.74 -9.37 -12.95
C ASN A 146 -6.49 -9.06 -12.12
N THR A 147 -5.95 -7.85 -12.23
CA THR A 147 -4.81 -7.38 -11.42
C THR A 147 -5.23 -6.17 -10.59
N PRO A 148 -5.06 -6.19 -9.25
CA PRO A 148 -5.44 -5.06 -8.40
C PRO A 148 -4.45 -3.90 -8.57
N HIS A 149 -4.96 -2.73 -8.95
CA HIS A 149 -4.21 -1.48 -9.12
C HIS A 149 -4.62 -0.45 -8.08
N TYR A 150 -3.67 0.00 -7.26
CA TYR A 150 -3.93 0.95 -6.17
C TYR A 150 -4.49 2.29 -6.69
N CYS A 151 -5.62 2.72 -6.12
CA CYS A 151 -6.22 4.03 -6.36
C CYS A 151 -5.92 5.01 -5.24
N GLY A 152 -6.21 4.63 -4.00
CA GLY A 152 -6.09 5.52 -2.85
C GLY A 152 -6.58 4.88 -1.56
N ILE A 153 -6.68 5.69 -0.51
CA ILE A 153 -7.19 5.27 0.80
C ILE A 153 -8.33 6.23 1.17
N MET A 154 -9.35 5.70 1.82
CA MET A 154 -10.48 6.46 2.33
C MET A 154 -10.82 6.07 3.76
N ILE A 155 -11.56 6.94 4.43
CA ILE A 155 -12.09 6.73 5.78
C ILE A 155 -13.56 7.13 5.83
N HIS A 156 -14.37 6.43 6.62
CA HIS A 156 -15.73 6.91 6.88
C HIS A 156 -15.76 8.33 7.47
N GLU A 157 -16.71 9.16 7.03
CA GLU A 157 -16.90 10.54 7.49
C GLU A 157 -17.08 10.64 9.02
N THR A 158 -17.82 9.69 9.59
CA THR A 158 -18.01 9.59 11.04
C THR A 158 -17.31 8.36 11.58
N VAL A 159 -16.40 8.57 12.53
CA VAL A 159 -15.75 7.50 13.30
C VAL A 159 -16.20 7.56 14.75
N LYS A 160 -16.98 6.55 15.15
CA LYS A 160 -17.46 6.39 16.53
C LYS A 160 -16.35 5.95 17.46
N SER A 161 -16.56 6.11 18.77
CA SER A 161 -15.57 5.79 19.81
C SER A 161 -15.01 4.35 19.77
N ASN A 162 -15.72 3.40 19.16
CA ASN A 162 -15.31 2.01 18.94
C ASN A 162 -14.76 1.73 17.53
N TYR A 163 -14.27 2.76 16.84
CA TYR A 163 -13.75 2.69 15.46
C TYR A 163 -14.76 2.20 14.41
N GLN A 164 -16.05 2.16 14.74
CA GLN A 164 -17.09 1.97 13.75
C GLN A 164 -17.16 3.20 12.85
N GLY A 165 -16.91 3.00 11.56
CA GLY A 165 -17.22 3.98 10.53
C GLY A 165 -18.71 3.95 10.16
N THR A 166 -19.30 5.12 9.95
CA THR A 166 -20.64 5.30 9.39
C THR A 166 -20.65 6.41 8.35
N ASP A 167 -21.77 6.52 7.63
CA ASP A 167 -21.98 7.52 6.59
C ASP A 167 -21.06 7.32 5.37
N HIS A 168 -20.91 8.36 4.57
CA HIS A 168 -20.07 8.40 3.38
C HIS A 168 -18.58 8.27 3.72
N PHE A 169 -17.75 8.28 2.68
CA PHE A 169 -16.30 8.28 2.86
C PHE A 169 -15.70 9.68 2.65
N GLU A 170 -14.47 9.85 3.15
CA GLU A 170 -13.53 10.93 2.83
C GLU A 170 -12.26 10.34 2.25
N LYS A 171 -11.66 11.01 1.26
CA LYS A 171 -10.32 10.65 0.77
C LYS A 171 -9.25 11.00 1.82
N CYS A 172 -8.24 10.16 1.93
CA CYS A 172 -7.05 10.46 2.73
C CYS A 172 -5.98 11.15 1.88
N GLU A 173 -5.23 12.07 2.49
CA GLU A 173 -4.24 12.94 1.82
C GLU A 173 -2.85 12.87 2.45
#